data_AF-A0A2D9C8C1-F1
#
_entry.id   AF-A0A2D9C8C1-F1
#
_cell.length_a   1.000
_cell.length_b   1.000
_cell.length_c   1.000
_cell.angle_alpha   90.00
_cell.angle_beta   90.00
_cell.angle_gamma   90.00
#
_symmetry.space_group_name_H-M   'P 1'
#
loop_
_entity.id
_entity.type
_entity.pdbx_description
1 polymer ?
#
loop_
_entity_poly.entity_id
_entity_poly.type
_entity_poly.pdbx_seq_one_letter_code
_entity_poly.pdbx_strand_id
1 'polypeptide(L)'
;MKTLKSFFIVGMTLTFSIPVLQLQGCSSTPIHQKYADSLASLQTGSTTTEQFNEQFPEAYIAGQSGDVTAYVVESKEYAPYATGADSWSGNVTQRLHFYFKDGTLERWGRPGDWESDFDITVRNR
;
A
#
# COMPACT_ATOMS: atom_id res chain seq x y z
N MET A 1 41.61 46.47 -40.22
CA MET A 1 41.04 45.10 -40.39
C MET A 1 39.97 44.94 -39.30
N LYS A 2 38.68 45.12 -39.62
CA LYS A 2 37.64 44.07 -39.78
C LYS A 2 37.57 43.13 -38.55
N THR A 3 36.49 42.88 -37.82
CA THR A 3 35.06 43.27 -37.73
C THR A 3 34.58 42.51 -36.47
N LEU A 4 33.90 43.15 -35.51
CA LEU A 4 33.35 42.46 -34.33
C LEU A 4 31.95 41.91 -34.67
N LYS A 5 31.73 40.64 -34.36
CA LYS A 5 30.62 39.81 -34.84
C LYS A 5 29.26 40.22 -34.25
N SER A 6 28.26 40.12 -35.12
CA SER A 6 26.84 40.38 -34.93
C SER A 6 26.20 39.70 -33.72
N PHE A 7 25.30 40.45 -33.08
CA PHE A 7 24.20 39.94 -32.27
C PHE A 7 23.19 39.20 -33.17
N PHE A 8 22.80 37.99 -32.76
CA PHE A 8 21.58 37.34 -33.22
C PHE A 8 20.83 36.84 -31.99
N ILE A 9 19.74 37.53 -31.68
CA ILE A 9 18.60 36.97 -30.95
C ILE A 9 17.55 36.66 -32.02
N VAL A 10 16.70 35.68 -31.74
CA VAL A 10 15.37 35.37 -32.32
C VAL A 10 15.35 33.98 -32.94
N GLY A 11 14.60 33.10 -32.26
CA GLY A 11 14.26 31.77 -32.77
C GLY A 11 13.94 30.74 -31.70
N MET A 12 13.40 31.13 -30.53
CA MET A 12 12.91 30.17 -29.54
C MET A 12 11.55 29.64 -30.01
N THR A 13 11.57 28.53 -30.75
CA THR A 13 10.39 27.77 -31.09
C THR A 13 9.86 27.11 -29.83
N LEU A 14 8.72 27.60 -29.34
CA LEU A 14 8.00 26.99 -28.23
C LEU A 14 7.29 25.73 -28.75
N THR A 15 7.94 24.58 -28.66
CA THR A 15 7.28 23.29 -28.82
C THR A 15 6.38 23.05 -27.60
N PHE A 16 5.08 23.31 -27.75
CA PHE A 16 4.09 22.76 -26.84
C PHE A 16 4.03 21.24 -27.04
N SER A 17 4.85 20.51 -26.29
CA SER A 17 4.61 19.09 -26.06
C SER A 17 3.36 18.97 -25.21
N ILE A 18 2.25 18.61 -25.82
CA ILE A 18 1.07 18.12 -25.09
C ILE A 18 1.52 16.83 -24.41
N PRO A 19 1.55 16.73 -23.07
CA PRO A 19 1.74 15.45 -22.44
C PRO A 19 0.54 14.58 -22.82
N VAL A 20 0.85 13.50 -23.53
CA VAL A 20 -0.06 12.38 -23.78
C VAL A 20 -0.72 12.01 -22.45
N LEU A 21 -2.02 12.24 -22.31
CA LEU A 21 -2.81 11.60 -21.27
C LEU A 21 -2.84 10.11 -21.59
N GLN A 22 -1.88 9.37 -21.04
CA GLN A 22 -1.99 7.93 -20.94
C GLN A 22 -3.05 7.64 -19.87
N LEU A 23 -4.29 7.43 -20.29
CA LEU A 23 -5.26 6.70 -19.46
C LEU A 23 -4.71 5.28 -19.30
N GLN A 24 -3.94 5.06 -18.23
CA GLN A 24 -3.62 3.73 -17.77
C GLN A 24 -4.85 3.17 -17.08
N GLY A 25 -5.72 2.53 -17.87
CA GLY A 25 -6.72 1.62 -17.36
C GLY A 25 -6.04 0.36 -16.83
N CYS A 26 -6.50 -0.08 -15.66
CA CYS A 26 -6.14 -1.32 -14.95
C CYS A 26 -4.73 -1.38 -14.36
N SER A 27 -4.58 -0.90 -13.14
CA SER A 27 -3.74 -1.56 -12.15
C SER A 27 -4.55 -1.59 -10.88
N SER A 28 -4.92 -2.78 -10.41
CA SER A 28 -5.34 -2.92 -9.02
C SER A 28 -4.25 -2.26 -8.17
N THR A 29 -4.56 -1.17 -7.47
CA THR A 29 -3.59 -0.52 -6.59
C THR A 29 -3.27 -1.49 -5.46
N PRO A 30 -2.03 -2.02 -5.37
CA PRO A 30 -1.70 -2.96 -4.31
C PRO A 30 -2.02 -2.35 -2.95
N ILE A 31 -2.49 -3.14 -2.00
CA ILE A 31 -2.87 -2.70 -0.65
C ILE A 31 -1.76 -1.87 0.02
N HIS A 32 -0.50 -2.18 -0.28
CA HIS A 32 0.67 -1.43 0.17
C HIS A 32 0.70 0.01 -0.35
N GLN A 33 0.27 0.25 -1.59
CA GLN A 33 0.20 1.59 -2.18
C GLN A 33 -1.02 2.36 -1.66
N LYS A 34 -2.14 1.68 -1.40
CA LYS A 34 -3.33 2.30 -0.78
C LYS A 34 -3.03 2.84 0.62
N TYR A 35 -2.26 2.10 1.42
CA TYR A 35 -1.91 2.47 2.79
C TYR A 35 -0.46 2.94 2.93
N ALA A 36 0.18 3.42 1.85
CA ALA A 36 1.61 3.71 1.85
C ALA A 36 2.02 4.65 2.99
N ASP A 37 1.28 5.74 3.19
CA ASP A 37 1.58 6.73 4.23
C ASP A 37 1.36 6.17 5.64
N SER A 38 0.23 5.47 5.87
CA SER A 38 -0.06 4.84 7.16
C SER A 38 1.00 3.79 7.49
N LEU A 39 1.36 2.92 6.55
CA LEU A 39 2.39 1.89 6.71
C LEU A 39 3.78 2.49 6.95
N ALA A 40 4.12 3.60 6.28
CA ALA A 40 5.38 4.30 6.50
C ALA A 40 5.49 4.92 7.89
N SER A 41 4.37 5.19 8.55
CA SER A 41 4.32 5.73 9.91
C SER A 41 4.42 4.66 11.01
N LEU A 42 4.26 3.38 10.66
CA LEU A 42 4.34 2.27 11.60
C LEU A 42 5.79 2.02 12.04
N GLN A 43 5.97 1.81 13.34
CA GLN A 43 7.25 1.53 13.98
C GLN A 43 7.12 0.28 14.85
N THR A 44 7.83 -0.78 14.46
CA THR A 44 7.95 -1.99 15.27
C THR A 44 8.51 -1.67 16.66
N GLY A 45 7.90 -2.24 17.70
CA GLY A 45 8.21 -2.04 19.11
C GLY A 45 7.62 -0.77 19.73
N SER A 46 7.12 0.16 18.91
CA SER A 46 6.69 1.50 19.38
C SER A 46 5.24 1.83 19.07
N THR A 47 4.72 1.46 17.89
CA THR A 47 3.33 1.74 17.53
C THR A 47 2.41 0.95 18.45
N THR A 48 1.56 1.66 19.20
CA THR A 48 0.57 1.01 20.08
C THR A 48 -0.65 0.56 19.29
N THR A 49 -1.40 -0.37 19.89
CA THR A 49 -2.67 -0.83 19.31
C THR A 49 -3.67 0.31 19.10
N GLU A 50 -3.70 1.30 20.00
CA GLU A 50 -4.54 2.50 19.86
C GLU A 50 -4.13 3.34 18.65
N GLN A 51 -2.84 3.67 18.53
CA GLN A 51 -2.31 4.44 17.39
C GLN A 51 -2.58 3.73 16.06
N PHE A 52 -2.44 2.40 16.04
CA PHE A 52 -2.75 1.59 14.89
C PHE A 52 -4.24 1.64 14.52
N ASN A 53 -5.14 1.48 15.48
CA ASN A 53 -6.59 1.51 15.22
C ASN A 53 -7.08 2.88 14.75
N GLU A 54 -6.42 3.97 15.16
CA GLU A 54 -6.69 5.31 14.61
C GLU A 54 -6.31 5.42 13.13
N GLN A 55 -5.21 4.79 12.71
CA GLN A 55 -4.72 4.81 11.34
C GLN A 55 -5.43 3.81 10.42
N PHE A 56 -5.91 2.71 10.98
CA PHE A 56 -6.56 1.60 10.27
C PHE A 56 -7.91 1.25 10.94
N PRO A 57 -8.90 2.15 10.88
CA PRO A 57 -10.21 1.94 11.53
C PRO A 57 -10.99 0.73 10.98
N GLU A 58 -10.65 0.25 9.78
CA GLU A 58 -11.21 -0.95 9.16
C GLU A 58 -10.54 -2.25 9.61
N ALA A 59 -9.42 -2.16 10.34
CA ALA A 59 -8.71 -3.33 10.83
C ALA A 59 -9.60 -4.13 11.77
N TYR A 60 -9.48 -5.46 11.71
CA TYR A 60 -10.21 -6.34 12.61
C TYR A 60 -9.30 -7.38 13.24
N ILE A 61 -9.62 -7.78 14.46
CA ILE A 61 -8.95 -8.89 15.14
C ILE A 61 -9.32 -10.18 14.42
N ALA A 62 -8.30 -10.88 13.94
CA ALA A 62 -8.42 -12.11 13.16
C ALA A 62 -7.86 -13.33 13.90
N GLY A 63 -7.06 -13.12 14.96
CA GLY A 63 -6.55 -14.20 15.80
C GLY A 63 -5.92 -13.65 17.08
N GLN A 64 -5.78 -14.52 18.08
CA GLN A 64 -5.05 -14.25 19.32
C GLN A 64 -4.33 -15.53 19.78
N SER A 65 -3.13 -15.38 20.33
CA SER A 65 -2.34 -16.45 20.95
C SER A 65 -1.44 -15.87 22.04
N GLY A 66 -1.63 -16.28 23.30
CA GLY A 66 -0.90 -15.71 24.43
C GLY A 66 -1.07 -14.20 24.56
N ASP A 67 0.05 -13.47 24.51
CA ASP A 67 0.16 -12.00 24.53
C ASP A 67 0.10 -11.39 23.12
N VAL A 68 -0.05 -12.20 22.08
CA VAL A 68 -0.09 -11.76 20.68
C VAL A 68 -1.53 -11.63 20.17
N THR A 69 -1.85 -10.47 19.60
CA THR A 69 -3.10 -10.23 18.86
C THR A 69 -2.79 -9.93 17.39
N ALA A 70 -3.44 -10.66 16.48
CA ALA A 70 -3.34 -10.43 15.05
C ALA A 70 -4.52 -9.60 14.55
N TYR A 71 -4.20 -8.46 13.93
CA TYR A 71 -5.13 -7.61 13.20
C TYR A 71 -4.97 -7.82 11.70
N VAL A 72 -6.06 -7.70 10.96
CA VAL A 72 -6.09 -7.79 9.50
C VAL A 72 -6.71 -6.54 8.92
N VAL A 73 -6.01 -5.94 7.96
CA VAL A 73 -6.55 -4.92 7.07
C VAL A 73 -6.83 -5.58 5.72
N GLU A 74 -8.06 -5.47 5.24
CA GLU A 74 -8.49 -6.05 3.97
C GLU A 74 -8.88 -4.94 3.00
N SER A 75 -8.44 -5.06 1.75
CA SER A 75 -8.89 -4.21 0.64
C SER A 75 -9.42 -5.07 -0.48
N LYS A 76 -10.61 -4.72 -0.98
CA LYS A 76 -11.21 -5.32 -2.16
C LYS A 76 -11.16 -4.31 -3.28
N GLU A 77 -10.69 -4.73 -4.44
CA GLU A 77 -10.63 -3.89 -5.63
C GLU A 77 -11.16 -4.63 -6.84
N TYR A 78 -11.96 -3.93 -7.64
CA TYR A 78 -12.52 -4.48 -8.86
C TYR A 78 -11.45 -4.55 -9.95
N ALA A 79 -11.02 -5.78 -10.25
CA ALA A 79 -10.01 -6.07 -11.26
C ALA A 79 -10.34 -7.44 -11.90
N PRO A 80 -11.39 -7.51 -12.74
CA PRO A 80 -12.00 -8.79 -13.17
C PRO A 80 -11.08 -9.67 -14.03
N TYR A 81 -9.98 -9.12 -14.55
CA TYR A 81 -8.99 -9.83 -15.37
C TYR A 81 -7.68 -10.11 -14.62
N ALA A 82 -7.58 -9.74 -13.34
CA ALA A 82 -6.40 -10.00 -12.53
C ALA A 82 -6.38 -11.45 -12.02
N THR A 83 -5.18 -12.01 -11.85
CA THR A 83 -5.00 -13.32 -11.22
C THR A 83 -5.57 -13.32 -9.80
N GLY A 84 -6.43 -14.29 -9.48
CA GLY A 84 -7.08 -14.38 -8.18
C GLY A 84 -8.31 -13.47 -8.02
N ALA A 85 -8.81 -12.88 -9.11
CA ALA A 85 -10.11 -12.23 -9.09
C ALA A 85 -11.23 -13.24 -8.83
N ASP A 86 -12.15 -12.89 -7.95
CA ASP A 86 -13.35 -13.66 -7.69
C ASP A 86 -14.21 -13.72 -8.97
N SER A 87 -14.56 -14.94 -9.40
CA SER A 87 -15.26 -15.17 -10.67
C SER A 87 -16.66 -14.56 -10.75
N TRP A 88 -17.28 -14.29 -9.60
CA TRP A 88 -18.63 -13.73 -9.54
C TRP A 88 -18.62 -12.20 -9.49
N SER A 89 -17.74 -11.62 -8.68
CA SER A 89 -17.71 -10.18 -8.43
C SER A 89 -16.61 -9.43 -9.19
N GLY A 90 -15.66 -10.13 -9.79
CA GLY A 90 -14.49 -9.55 -10.44
C GLY A 90 -13.51 -8.86 -9.48
N ASN A 91 -13.69 -9.03 -8.17
CA ASN A 91 -12.84 -8.38 -7.18
C ASN A 91 -11.62 -9.23 -6.82
N VAL A 92 -10.48 -8.56 -6.65
CA VAL A 92 -9.31 -9.12 -5.99
C VAL A 92 -9.33 -8.67 -4.54
N THR A 93 -9.17 -9.63 -3.62
CA THR A 93 -9.04 -9.34 -2.18
C THR A 93 -7.58 -9.40 -1.78
N GLN A 94 -7.09 -8.35 -1.15
CA GLN A 94 -5.73 -8.23 -0.63
C GLN A 94 -5.77 -7.99 0.87
N ARG A 95 -4.79 -8.54 1.59
CA ARG A 95 -4.72 -8.50 3.05
C ARG A 95 -3.34 -8.13 3.54
N LEU A 96 -3.29 -7.43 4.66
CA LEU A 96 -2.11 -7.21 5.48
C LEU A 96 -2.40 -7.69 6.89
N HIS A 97 -1.47 -8.44 7.47
CA HIS A 97 -1.54 -8.94 8.84
C HIS A 97 -0.60 -8.11 9.71
N PHE A 98 -1.07 -7.73 10.89
CA PHE A 98 -0.32 -6.96 11.89
C PHE A 98 -0.38 -7.71 13.21
N TYR A 99 0.78 -7.99 13.79
CA TYR A 99 0.93 -8.78 15.01
C TYR A 99 1.38 -7.85 16.12
N PHE A 100 0.53 -7.70 17.13
CA PHE A 100 0.81 -6.91 18.32
C PHE A 100 1.15 -7.83 19.47
N LYS A 101 2.26 -7.58 20.14
CA LYS A 101 2.68 -8.29 21.35
C LYS A 101 2.79 -7.28 22.48
N ASP A 102 2.20 -7.58 23.64
CA ASP A 102 2.19 -6.66 24.79
C ASP A 102 1.67 -5.25 24.45
N GLY A 103 0.74 -5.16 23.49
CA GLY A 103 0.10 -3.92 23.08
C GLY A 103 0.86 -3.08 22.04
N THR A 104 2.07 -3.47 21.64
CA THR A 104 2.85 -2.78 20.59
C THR A 104 3.05 -3.64 19.35
N LEU A 105 3.24 -2.99 18.20
CA LEU A 105 3.42 -3.65 16.92
C LEU A 105 4.75 -4.41 16.90
N GLU A 106 4.72 -5.73 16.78
CA GLU A 106 5.93 -6.55 16.70
C GLU A 106 6.30 -6.78 15.23
N ARG A 107 5.35 -7.23 14.40
CA ARG A 107 5.57 -7.50 12.97
C ARG A 107 4.33 -7.20 12.16
N TRP A 108 4.52 -6.97 10.87
CA TRP A 108 3.42 -6.93 9.91
C TRP A 108 3.90 -7.41 8.54
N GLY A 109 2.96 -7.79 7.67
CA GLY A 109 3.29 -8.31 6.35
C GLY A 109 2.10 -8.92 5.64
N ARG A 110 2.40 -9.82 4.71
CA ARG A 110 1.42 -10.61 3.97
C ARG A 110 0.88 -11.76 4.83
N PRO A 111 -0.28 -12.33 4.46
CA PRO A 111 -0.71 -13.59 5.04
C PRO A 111 0.35 -14.68 4.84
N GLY A 112 0.67 -15.41 5.91
CA GLY A 112 1.66 -16.48 5.91
C GLY A 112 3.06 -16.08 6.33
N ASP A 113 3.38 -14.78 6.45
CA ASP A 113 4.76 -14.36 6.72
C ASP A 113 5.22 -14.71 8.16
N TRP A 114 4.32 -14.69 9.15
CA TRP A 114 4.71 -14.72 10.57
C TRP A 114 3.80 -15.55 11.49
N GLU A 115 2.71 -16.13 11.00
CA GLU A 115 1.73 -16.85 11.84
C GLU A 115 2.37 -17.99 12.64
N SER A 116 3.36 -18.68 12.05
CA SER A 116 4.07 -19.78 12.71
C SER A 116 4.94 -19.32 13.87
N ASP A 117 5.51 -18.11 13.79
CA ASP A 117 6.43 -17.58 14.80
C ASP A 117 5.69 -17.24 16.10
N PHE A 118 4.41 -16.90 15.99
CA PHE A 118 3.55 -16.54 17.11
C PHE A 118 2.58 -17.65 17.53
N ASP A 119 2.65 -18.83 16.91
CA ASP A 119 1.69 -19.94 17.12
C ASP A 119 0.23 -19.46 17.08
N ILE A 120 -0.11 -18.68 16.04
CA ILE A 120 -1.40 -18.01 15.92
C ILE A 120 -2.14 -18.47 14.66
N THR A 121 -3.44 -18.74 14.80
CA THR A 121 -4.32 -19.01 13.66
C THR A 121 -5.10 -17.76 13.30
N VAL A 122 -4.83 -17.20 12.12
CA VAL A 122 -5.53 -16.02 11.59
C VAL A 122 -6.76 -16.44 10.79
N ARG A 123 -7.94 -15.92 11.17
CA ARG A 123 -9.23 -16.16 10.50
C ARG A 123 -9.66 -14.94 9.71
N ASN A 124 -9.77 -15.11 8.40
CA ASN A 124 -10.28 -14.07 7.51
C ASN A 124 -11.81 -14.02 7.54
N ARG A 125 -12.38 -12.81 7.38
CA ARG A 125 -13.82 -12.57 7.26
C ARG A 125 -14.35 -12.81 5.85
#